data_AF-A0A1F6MBM8-F1
#
_entry.id   AF-A0A1F6MBM8-F1
#
_cell.length_a   1.000
_cell.length_b   1.000
_cell.length_c   1.000
_cell.angle_alpha   90.00
_cell.angle_beta   90.00
_cell.angle_gamma   90.00
#
_symmetry.space_group_name_H-M   'P 1'
#
loop_
_entity.id
_entity.type
_entity.pdbx_description
1 polymer ?
#
loop_
_entity_poly.entity_id
_entity_poly.type
_entity_poly.pdbx_seq_one_letter_code
_entity_poly.pdbx_strand_id
1 'polypeptide(L)'
;MFKKIGILLVAGLVLFGVGCKKSDNANDAQSEAARLQAQKNIEFEKTMQSLTVNDRDFDGLSNDEETNLGSNPDDPDTDSDGVTDYDEVKNYKTNILKADTDGDGKSDGYEIRRGLDPLR
;
A
#
# COMPACT_ATOMS: atom_id res chain seq x y z
N MET A 1 -7.63 -78.71 19.28
CA MET A 1 -6.57 -79.62 18.78
C MET A 1 -5.74 -78.88 17.75
N PHE A 2 -4.48 -78.61 18.05
CA PHE A 2 -3.54 -77.92 17.18
C PHE A 2 -3.13 -78.81 15.99
N LYS A 3 -3.11 -78.26 14.78
CA LYS A 3 -2.15 -78.68 13.75
C LYS A 3 -1.53 -77.44 13.11
N LYS A 4 -0.32 -77.13 13.57
CA LYS A 4 0.65 -76.31 12.83
C LYS A 4 1.04 -77.11 11.59
N ILE A 5 0.88 -76.52 10.40
CA ILE A 5 1.53 -76.99 9.18
C ILE A 5 2.47 -75.88 8.74
N GLY A 6 3.75 -76.24 8.63
CA GLY A 6 4.84 -75.33 8.37
C GLY A 6 5.01 -75.00 6.88
N ILE A 7 5.62 -73.81 6.68
CA ILE A 7 6.61 -73.44 5.67
C ILE A 7 6.24 -73.69 4.20
N LEU A 8 6.10 -72.59 3.46
CA LEU A 8 6.73 -72.48 2.15
C LEU A 8 7.25 -71.05 1.94
N LEU A 9 8.57 -70.89 2.06
CA LEU A 9 9.31 -69.71 1.61
C LEU A 9 9.22 -69.65 0.08
N VAL A 10 8.42 -68.74 -0.45
CA VAL A 10 8.47 -68.40 -1.87
C VAL A 10 9.31 -67.13 -1.99
N ALA A 11 10.56 -67.34 -2.40
CA ALA A 11 11.46 -66.27 -2.77
C ALA A 11 10.96 -65.58 -4.06
N GLY A 12 11.03 -64.25 -4.07
CA GLY A 12 11.16 -63.48 -5.29
C GLY A 12 9.87 -63.11 -6.01
N LEU A 13 9.26 -61.99 -5.59
CA LEU A 13 8.84 -60.99 -6.56
C LEU A 13 9.01 -59.61 -5.92
N VAL A 14 10.03 -58.89 -6.37
CA VAL A 14 10.29 -57.50 -5.98
C VAL A 14 9.10 -56.68 -6.45
N LEU A 15 8.23 -56.30 -5.51
CA LEU A 15 7.22 -55.28 -5.76
C LEU A 15 7.96 -53.97 -6.05
N PHE A 16 7.68 -53.41 -7.22
CA PHE A 16 7.99 -52.03 -7.59
C PHE A 16 7.45 -51.09 -6.50
N GLY A 17 8.33 -50.73 -5.56
CA GLY A 17 8.08 -49.73 -4.54
C GLY A 17 8.89 -48.49 -4.87
N VAL A 18 8.22 -47.49 -5.44
CA VAL A 18 8.73 -46.13 -5.61
C VAL A 18 9.23 -45.65 -4.25
N GLY A 19 10.55 -45.58 -4.11
CA GLY A 19 11.23 -44.97 -2.98
C GLY A 19 11.96 -43.71 -3.42
N CYS A 20 11.24 -42.74 -4.02
CA CYS A 20 11.70 -41.36 -3.91
C CYS A 20 11.81 -41.08 -2.42
N LYS A 21 13.01 -40.71 -1.95
CA LYS A 21 13.23 -40.21 -0.60
C LYS A 21 12.28 -39.04 -0.41
N LYS A 22 11.14 -39.30 0.22
CA LYS A 22 10.21 -38.26 0.65
C LYS A 22 10.91 -37.60 1.81
N SER A 23 11.27 -36.35 1.63
CA SER A 23 11.65 -35.46 2.71
C SER A 23 10.64 -35.64 3.84
N ASP A 24 11.12 -36.02 5.02
CA ASP A 24 10.32 -36.17 6.24
C ASP A 24 9.95 -34.79 6.78
N ASN A 25 9.14 -34.06 6.01
CA ASN A 25 8.29 -33.01 6.52
C ASN A 25 7.30 -32.62 5.45
N ALA A 26 6.03 -32.99 5.66
CA ALA A 26 4.90 -32.44 4.91
C ALA A 26 4.61 -30.96 5.28
N ASN A 27 5.49 -30.33 6.06
CA ASN A 27 5.31 -29.03 6.69
C ASN A 27 6.13 -27.94 5.97
N ASP A 28 7.03 -28.31 5.06
CA ASP A 28 8.06 -27.39 4.55
C ASP A 28 7.57 -26.60 3.33
N ALA A 29 6.78 -27.21 2.45
CA ALA A 29 6.21 -26.51 1.29
C ALA A 29 5.00 -25.63 1.65
N GLN A 30 4.25 -25.98 2.70
CA GLN A 30 3.15 -25.13 3.21
C GLN A 30 3.64 -24.02 4.14
N SER A 31 4.82 -24.17 4.75
CA SER A 31 5.39 -23.13 5.64
C SER A 31 6.10 -22.00 4.88
N GLU A 32 6.58 -22.22 3.65
CA GLU A 32 7.20 -21.17 2.84
C GLU A 32 6.15 -20.23 2.23
N ALA A 33 5.04 -20.76 1.70
CA ALA A 33 3.92 -19.93 1.23
C ALA A 33 3.27 -19.13 2.36
N ALA A 34 3.11 -19.72 3.55
CA ALA A 34 2.60 -19.02 4.73
C ALA A 34 3.58 -17.92 5.23
N ARG A 35 4.89 -18.17 5.18
CA ARG A 35 5.92 -17.17 5.52
C ARG A 35 5.99 -16.04 4.50
N LEU A 36 5.87 -16.34 3.20
CA LEU A 36 5.84 -15.34 2.14
C LEU A 36 4.56 -14.49 2.18
N GLN A 37 3.41 -15.10 2.47
CA GLN A 37 2.15 -14.39 2.67
C GLN A 37 2.26 -13.43 3.87
N ALA A 38 2.85 -13.87 4.98
CA ALA A 38 3.08 -13.02 6.14
C ALA A 38 4.06 -11.86 5.85
N GLN A 39 5.16 -12.13 5.12
CA GLN A 39 6.08 -11.08 4.67
C GLN A 39 5.41 -10.06 3.75
N LYS A 40 4.58 -10.53 2.82
CA LYS A 40 3.85 -9.67 1.87
C LYS A 40 2.81 -8.79 2.57
N ASN A 41 2.16 -9.31 3.61
CA ASN A 41 1.24 -8.53 4.45
C ASN A 41 2.00 -7.47 5.25
N ILE A 42 3.17 -7.79 5.80
CA ILE A 42 4.00 -6.81 6.52
C ILE A 42 4.45 -5.67 5.58
N GLU A 43 4.85 -5.98 4.35
CA GLU A 43 5.24 -4.98 3.36
C GLU A 43 4.05 -4.10 2.94
N PHE A 44 2.85 -4.67 2.82
CA PHE A 44 1.63 -3.93 2.53
C PHE A 44 1.23 -2.99 3.67
N GLU A 45 1.25 -3.47 4.92
CA GLU A 45 0.97 -2.62 6.09
C GLU A 45 2.00 -1.49 6.23
N LYS A 46 3.27 -1.77 5.94
CA LYS A 46 4.35 -0.78 5.97
C LYS A 46 4.21 0.28 4.89
N THR A 47 3.76 -0.10 3.69
CA THR A 47 3.54 0.83 2.58
C THR A 47 2.31 1.71 2.82
N MET A 48 1.23 1.16 3.39
CA MET A 48 0.07 1.94 3.83
C MET A 48 0.44 2.92 4.94
N GLN A 49 1.26 2.48 5.91
CA GLN A 49 1.74 3.36 6.97
C GLN A 49 2.63 4.48 6.43
N SER A 50 3.51 4.18 5.47
CA SER A 50 4.40 5.15 4.85
C SER A 50 3.68 6.23 4.05
N LEU A 51 2.52 5.93 3.46
CA LEU A 51 1.68 6.93 2.78
C LEU A 51 1.03 7.87 3.80
N THR A 52 0.59 7.35 4.95
CA THR A 52 -0.10 8.16 5.99
C THR A 52 0.79 9.00 6.89
N VAL A 53 2.10 8.69 7.01
CA VAL A 53 3.04 9.58 7.74
C VAL A 53 3.59 10.69 6.85
N ASN A 54 3.53 10.54 5.53
CA ASN A 54 4.18 11.46 4.60
C ASN A 54 3.24 12.53 4.05
N ASP A 55 1.96 12.49 4.40
CA ASP A 55 0.90 13.43 4.03
C ASP A 55 0.03 13.52 5.31
N ARG A 56 0.29 14.53 6.14
CA ARG A 56 -0.23 14.58 7.52
C ARG A 56 -1.64 15.14 7.61
N ASP A 57 -1.99 16.04 6.72
CA ASP A 57 -3.31 16.65 6.64
C ASP A 57 -4.23 15.95 5.63
N PHE A 58 -3.68 15.02 4.85
CA PHE A 58 -4.38 14.14 3.91
C PHE A 58 -5.03 14.90 2.75
N ASP A 59 -4.41 16.01 2.33
CA ASP A 59 -4.88 16.82 1.19
C ASP A 59 -4.42 16.23 -0.17
N GLY A 60 -3.41 15.35 -0.15
CA GLY A 60 -2.85 14.66 -1.31
C GLY A 60 -1.49 15.19 -1.78
N LEU A 61 -0.95 16.23 -1.15
CA LEU A 61 0.47 16.60 -1.22
C LEU A 61 1.23 15.91 -0.09
N SER A 62 2.49 15.56 -0.36
CA SER A 62 3.36 15.10 0.72
C SER A 62 3.91 16.26 1.53
N ASN A 63 4.18 16.04 2.82
CA ASN A 63 4.82 17.00 3.73
C ASN A 63 6.11 17.60 3.12
N ASP A 64 6.87 16.79 2.37
CA ASP A 64 8.09 17.23 1.68
C ASP A 64 7.76 18.15 0.49
N GLU A 65 6.72 17.84 -0.29
CA GLU A 65 6.23 18.73 -1.36
C GLU A 65 5.75 20.06 -0.78
N GLU A 66 4.95 20.03 0.27
CA GLU A 66 4.43 21.23 0.94
C GLU A 66 5.55 22.09 1.52
N THR A 67 6.49 21.48 2.24
CA THR A 67 7.66 22.18 2.77
C THR A 67 8.48 22.85 1.66
N ASN A 68 8.60 22.21 0.49
CA ASN A 68 9.31 22.77 -0.66
C ASN A 68 8.54 23.91 -1.36
N LEU A 69 7.21 23.86 -1.32
CA LEU A 69 6.34 24.91 -1.85
C LEU A 69 6.15 26.07 -0.86
N GLY A 70 6.44 25.84 0.42
CA GLY A 70 6.32 26.80 1.50
C GLY A 70 4.94 26.80 2.18
N SER A 71 4.09 25.82 1.87
CA SER A 71 2.82 25.61 2.57
C SER A 71 3.00 24.92 3.93
N ASN A 72 1.90 24.73 4.66
CA ASN A 72 1.89 24.16 5.99
C ASN A 72 1.52 22.66 5.97
N PRO A 73 2.46 21.73 6.24
CA PRO A 73 2.20 20.28 6.21
C PRO A 73 1.16 19.72 7.17
N ASP A 74 0.57 20.56 8.01
CA ASP A 74 -0.44 20.18 8.98
C ASP A 74 -1.78 20.91 8.71
N ASP A 75 -1.92 21.60 7.56
CA ASP A 75 -3.09 22.40 7.18
C ASP A 75 -3.39 22.28 5.68
N PRO A 76 -4.51 21.63 5.30
CA PRO A 76 -4.78 21.29 3.91
C PRO A 76 -5.16 22.48 3.02
N ASP A 77 -5.31 23.68 3.59
CA ASP A 77 -5.69 24.94 2.92
C ASP A 77 -4.89 26.08 3.57
N THR A 78 -3.62 26.23 3.16
CA THR A 78 -2.63 27.03 3.88
C THR A 78 -3.01 28.51 3.97
N ASP A 79 -3.68 29.05 2.96
CA ASP A 79 -4.11 30.45 2.94
C ASP A 79 -5.58 30.67 3.34
N SER A 80 -6.29 29.57 3.61
CA SER A 80 -7.63 29.52 4.18
C SER A 80 -8.71 30.17 3.30
N ASP A 81 -8.60 29.99 1.99
CA ASP A 81 -9.52 30.57 1.02
C ASP A 81 -10.66 29.62 0.57
N GLY A 82 -10.55 28.35 0.98
CA GLY A 82 -11.48 27.27 0.70
C GLY A 82 -11.10 26.37 -0.47
N VAL A 83 -9.85 26.40 -0.94
CA VAL A 83 -9.25 25.47 -1.90
C VAL A 83 -8.10 24.74 -1.21
N THR A 84 -7.95 23.43 -1.43
CA THR A 84 -6.82 22.72 -0.82
C THR A 84 -5.52 23.01 -1.56
N ASP A 85 -4.39 22.96 -0.85
CA ASP A 85 -3.06 23.20 -1.43
C ASP A 85 -2.81 22.27 -2.63
N TYR A 86 -3.23 21.00 -2.52
CA TYR A 86 -3.23 20.05 -3.62
C TYR A 86 -4.00 20.54 -4.85
N ASP A 87 -5.23 21.03 -4.66
CA ASP A 87 -6.10 21.47 -5.75
C ASP A 87 -5.54 22.73 -6.42
N GLU A 88 -5.03 23.66 -5.64
CA GLU A 88 -4.33 24.83 -6.14
C GLU A 88 -3.12 24.45 -6.99
N VAL A 89 -2.25 23.56 -6.50
CA VAL A 89 -1.03 23.15 -7.21
C VAL A 89 -1.34 22.30 -8.44
N LYS A 90 -2.26 21.33 -8.34
CA LYS A 90 -2.48 20.32 -9.39
C LYS A 90 -3.55 20.74 -10.39
N ASN A 91 -4.63 21.39 -9.93
CA ASN A 91 -5.81 21.67 -10.76
C ASN A 91 -5.91 23.12 -11.23
N TYR A 92 -5.74 24.10 -10.33
CA TYR A 92 -6.03 25.52 -10.65
C TYR A 92 -4.81 26.37 -11.00
N LYS A 93 -3.61 25.96 -10.57
CA LYS A 93 -2.35 26.70 -10.74
C LYS A 93 -2.36 28.07 -10.06
N THR A 94 -3.09 28.18 -8.96
CA THR A 94 -3.11 29.33 -8.04
C THR A 94 -1.94 29.25 -7.06
N ASN A 95 -1.82 30.24 -6.19
CA ASN A 95 -0.74 30.39 -5.23
C ASN A 95 -1.23 30.04 -3.83
N ILE A 96 -0.78 28.88 -3.34
CA ILE A 96 -1.08 28.31 -2.01
C ILE A 96 -0.77 29.18 -0.79
N LEU A 97 -0.13 30.33 -0.97
CA LEU A 97 0.20 31.27 0.10
C LEU A 97 -0.62 32.57 0.00
N LYS A 98 -1.60 32.61 -0.90
CA LYS A 98 -2.36 33.80 -1.23
C LYS A 98 -3.78 33.43 -1.61
N ALA A 99 -4.68 33.72 -0.68
CA ALA A 99 -6.11 33.56 -0.91
C ALA A 99 -6.65 34.26 -2.17
N ASP A 100 -5.94 35.25 -2.73
CA ASP A 100 -6.27 35.94 -3.98
C ASP A 100 -4.99 35.99 -4.83
N THR A 101 -4.89 35.06 -5.80
CA THR A 101 -3.66 34.87 -6.58
C THR A 101 -3.40 36.02 -7.54
N ASP A 102 -4.43 36.49 -8.25
CA ASP A 102 -4.33 37.55 -9.25
C ASP A 102 -4.41 38.97 -8.66
N GLY A 103 -4.91 39.11 -7.43
CA GLY A 103 -5.00 40.36 -6.69
C GLY A 103 -6.20 41.22 -7.10
N ASP A 104 -7.26 40.64 -7.67
CA ASP A 104 -8.47 41.38 -8.10
C ASP A 104 -9.45 41.71 -6.96
N GLY A 105 -9.19 41.19 -5.76
CA GLY A 105 -10.00 41.35 -4.56
C GLY A 105 -11.07 40.27 -4.35
N LYS A 106 -11.06 39.18 -5.12
CA LYS A 106 -11.82 37.94 -4.86
C LYS A 106 -10.84 36.84 -4.52
N SER A 107 -11.26 35.93 -3.63
CA SER A 107 -10.42 34.77 -3.37
C SER A 107 -10.48 33.74 -4.50
N ASP A 108 -9.43 32.95 -4.67
CA ASP A 108 -9.37 31.89 -5.68
C ASP A 108 -10.52 30.90 -5.48
N GLY A 109 -10.76 30.48 -4.23
CA GLY A 109 -11.90 29.65 -3.83
C GLY A 109 -13.26 30.30 -4.06
N TYR A 110 -13.37 31.63 -4.02
CA TYR A 110 -14.59 32.32 -4.45
C TYR A 110 -14.79 32.20 -5.96
N GLU A 111 -13.73 32.43 -6.73
CA GLU A 111 -13.78 32.43 -8.19
C GLU A 111 -14.05 31.04 -8.75
N ILE A 112 -13.34 30.02 -8.27
CA ILE A 112 -13.54 28.61 -8.62
C ILE A 112 -14.99 28.18 -8.36
N ARG A 113 -15.53 28.48 -7.18
CA ARG A 113 -16.92 28.17 -6.81
C ARG A 113 -17.95 28.89 -7.70
N ARG A 114 -17.58 30.02 -8.31
CA ARG A 114 -18.43 30.78 -9.22
C ARG A 114 -18.17 30.47 -10.70
N GLY A 115 -17.20 29.60 -11.02
CA GLY A 115 -16.78 29.33 -12.39
C GLY A 115 -16.12 30.55 -13.07
N LEU A 116 -15.49 31.41 -12.26
CA LEU A 116 -14.65 32.51 -12.73
C LEU A 116 -13.21 32.00 -12.93
N ASP A 117 -12.35 32.88 -13.47
CA ASP A 117 -10.94 32.59 -13.72
C ASP A 117 -10.13 33.18 -12.56
N PRO A 118 -9.37 32.38 -11.78
CA PRO A 118 -8.56 32.84 -10.66
C PRO A 118 -7.20 33.43 -11.07
N LEU A 119 -6.88 33.48 -12.38
CA LEU A 119 -5.57 33.92 -12.91
C LEU A 119 -5.71 35.06 -13.94
N ARG A 120 -6.68 35.96 -13.79
CA ARG A 120 -7.07 36.91 -14.85
C ARG A 120 -5.99 37.86 -15.33
#